data_AF-X0VCR6-F1
#
_entry.id   AF-X0VCR6-F1
#
_cell.length_a   1.000
_cell.length_b   1.000
_cell.length_c   1.000
_cell.angle_alpha   90.00
_cell.angle_beta   90.00
_cell.angle_gamma   90.00
#
_symmetry.space_group_name_H-M   'P 1'
#
loop_
_entity.id
_entity.type
_entity.pdbx_description
1 polymer ?
#
loop_
_entity_poly.entity_id
_entity_poly.type
_entity_poly.pdbx_seq_one_letter_code
_entity_poly.pdbx_strand_id
1 'polypeptide(L)' 'MRGIRVGVLGAGTFAGRFIPLFQAHPMVEDVCFAERLEERRQHTASKYN' A
#
# COMPACT_ATOMS: atom_id res chain seq x y z
N MET A 1 0.84 20.37 10.02
CA MET A 1 1.93 19.59 9.39
C MET A 1 1.34 18.82 8.23
N ARG A 2 2.03 18.66 7.09
CA ARG A 2 1.56 17.80 5.98
C ARG A 2 1.94 16.35 6.28
N GLY A 3 1.03 15.41 6.08
CA GLY A 3 1.31 13.99 6.30
C GLY A 3 2.20 13.40 5.20
N ILE A 4 2.78 12.24 5.49
CA ILE A 4 3.61 11.47 4.57
C ILE A 4 2.68 10.67 3.65
N ARG A 5 2.92 10.72 2.34
CA ARG A 5 2.26 9.85 1.36
C ARG A 5 3.23 8.78 0.90
N VAL A 6 2.83 7.52 0.97
CA VAL A 6 3.69 6.37 0.69
C VAL A 6 3.22 5.67 -0.59
N GLY A 7 4.14 5.47 -1.53
CA GLY A 7 3.92 4.64 -2.72
C GLY A 7 4.72 3.35 -2.65
N VAL A 8 4.05 2.21 -2.79
CA VAL A 8 4.68 0.88 -2.82
C VAL A 8 4.68 0.33 -4.25
N LEU A 9 5.86 -0.02 -4.78
CA LEU A 9 5.99 -0.68 -6.07
C LEU A 9 6.08 -2.20 -5.89
N GLY A 10 5.11 -2.91 -6.46
CA GLY A 10 4.93 -4.36 -6.34
C GLY A 10 4.01 -4.76 -5.19
N ALA A 11 3.21 -5.79 -5.41
CA ALA A 11 2.20 -6.29 -4.47
C ALA A 11 2.55 -7.67 -3.88
N GLY A 12 3.85 -7.90 -3.64
CA GLY A 12 4.37 -9.14 -3.06
C GLY A 12 4.35 -9.17 -1.53
N THR A 13 5.20 -10.01 -0.94
CA THR A 13 5.29 -10.19 0.52
C THR A 13 5.60 -8.90 1.27
N PHE A 14 6.38 -8.00 0.68
CA PHE A 14 6.67 -6.70 1.27
C PHE A 14 5.39 -5.87 1.42
N ALA A 15 4.66 -5.63 0.33
CA ALA A 15 3.41 -4.88 0.34
C ALA A 15 2.41 -5.48 1.33
N GLY A 16 2.25 -6.81 1.33
CA GLY A 16 1.31 -7.48 2.22
C GLY A 16 1.62 -7.34 3.72
N ARG A 17 2.88 -7.08 4.10
CA ARG A 17 3.29 -6.90 5.50
C ARG A 17 3.37 -5.44 5.91
N PHE A 18 3.74 -4.54 5.00
CA PHE A 18 4.07 -3.16 5.32
C PHE A 18 2.96 -2.15 5.00
N ILE A 19 2.08 -2.41 4.03
CA ILE A 19 0.93 -1.53 3.76
C ILE A 19 0.08 -1.31 5.03
N PRO A 20 -0.31 -2.36 5.79
CA PRO A 20 -1.06 -2.18 7.04
C PRO A 20 -0.30 -1.36 8.09
N LEU A 21 1.02 -1.54 8.18
CA LEU A 21 1.86 -0.79 9.14
C LEU A 21 1.92 0.69 8.78
N PHE A 22 2.03 1.03 7.50
CA PHE A 22 2.01 2.42 7.05
C PHE A 22 0.63 3.05 7.25
N GLN A 23 -0.45 2.33 6.92
CA GLN A 23 -1.83 2.80 7.15
C GLN A 23 -2.11 3.08 8.65
N ALA A 24 -1.48 2.32 9.55
CA ALA A 24 -1.61 2.52 10.99
C ALA A 24 -0.73 3.64 11.56
N HIS A 25 0.20 4.21 10.77
CA HIS A 25 1.18 5.17 11.28
C HIS A 25 0.60 6.60 11.34
N PRO A 26 0.62 7.30 12.50
CA PRO A 26 -0.07 8.60 12.67
C PRO A 26 0.39 9.73 11.73
N MET A 27 1.61 9.65 11.21
CA MET A 27 2.13 10.64 10.25
C MET A 27 1.86 10.28 8.79
N VAL A 28 1.32 9.09 8.48
CA VAL A 28 1.01 8.68 7.11
C VAL A 28 -0.42 9.12 6.79
N GLU A 29 -0.56 9.89 5.72
CA GLU A 29 -1.85 10.39 5.24
C GLU A 29 -2.48 9.42 4.25
N ASP A 30 -1.66 8.77 3.42
CA ASP A 30 -2.13 7.90 2.34
C ASP A 30 -1.08 6.85 1.97
N VAL A 31 -1.56 5.69 1.53
CA VAL A 31 -0.74 4.59 1.03
C VAL A 31 -1.32 4.11 -0.30
N CYS A 32 -0.56 4.29 -1.37
CA CYS A 32 -0.90 3.76 -2.68
C CYS A 32 0.08 2.66 -3.10
N PHE A 33 -0.34 1.82 -4.05
CA PHE A 33 0.54 0.80 -4.61
C PHE A 33 0.36 0.67 -6.12
N ALA A 34 1.41 0.21 -6.78
CA ALA A 34 1.41 -0.12 -8.20
C ALA A 34 1.90 -1.55 -8.40
N GLU A 35 1.17 -2.33 -9.18
CA GLU A 35 1.53 -3.72 -9.51
C GLU A 35 1.31 -3.96 -11.00
N ARG A 36 2.24 -4.62 -11.67
CA ARG A 36 2.17 -4.87 -13.11
C ARG A 36 1.12 -5.93 -13.45
N LEU A 37 1.05 -6.99 -12.65
CA LEU A 37 0.13 -8.10 -12.87
C LEU A 37 -1.27 -7.71 -12.41
N GLU A 38 -2.23 -7.63 -13.33
CA GLU A 38 -3.59 -7.16 -13.06
C GLU A 38 -4.27 -7.94 -11.94
N GLU A 39 -4.25 -9.27 -11.99
CA GLU A 39 -4.85 -10.13 -10.96
C GLU A 39 -4.28 -9.85 -9.57
N ARG A 40 -2.95 -9.68 -9.46
CA ARG A 40 -2.30 -9.33 -8.19
C ARG A 40 -2.70 -7.94 -7.75
N ARG A 41 -2.78 -6.97 -8.67
CA ARG A 41 -3.22 -5.62 -8.37
C ARG A 41 -4.64 -5.60 -7.82
N GLN A 42 -5.57 -6.32 -8.46
CA GLN A 42 -6.96 -6.43 -8.02
C GLN A 42 -7.09 -7.13 -6.67
N HIS A 43 -6.36 -8.22 -6.46
CA HIS A 43 -6.33 -8.94 -5.17
C HIS A 43 -5.75 -8.11 -4.02
N THR A 44 -4.75 -7.27 -4.31
CA THR A 44 -4.17 -6.37 -3.30
C THR A 44 -5.06 -5.16 -3.05
N ALA A 45 -5.74 -4.66 -4.09
CA ALA A 45 -6.72 -3.59 -3.97
C ALA A 45 -7.87 -4.01 -3.05
N SER A 46 -8.42 -5.22 -3.22
CA SER A 46 -9.51 -5.72 -2.36
C SER A 46 -9.14 -5.92 -0.89
N LYS A 47 -7.84 -5.86 -0.56
CA LYS A 47 -7.35 -5.99 0.83
C LYS A 47 -7.03 -4.66 1.50
N TYR A 48 -6.59 -3.67 0.74
CA TYR A 48 -5.97 -2.45 1.30
C TYR A 48 -6.55 -1.13 0.77
N ASN A 49 -7.42 -1.16 -0.26
CA ASN A 49 -8.23 -0.04 -0.74
C ASN A 49 -9.71 -0.31 -0.46
#